data_AF-A0A2V6SRW6-F1
#
_entry.id   AF-A0A2V6SRW6-F1
#
_cell.length_a   1.000
_cell.length_b   1.000
_cell.length_c   1.000
_cell.angle_alpha   90.00
_cell.angle_beta   90.00
_cell.angle_gamma   90.00
#
_symmetry.space_group_name_H-M   'P 1'
#
loop_
_entity.id
_entity.type
_entity.pdbx_description
1 polymer ?
#
loop_
_entity_poly.entity_id
_entity_poly.type
_entity_poly.pdbx_seq_one_letter_code
_entity_poly.pdbx_strand_id
1 'polypeptide(L)'
;MIVRPARALGVLLLASVLAGTGLAAAPAPVAPRVPPTGALAVYREGHLSLAAGEFERAQALFEGLPEGFVLADYAAYYAAESLVRAGADALALERFRALPDRFPDSVLAPAAILAAADCAFRLGRWADAERESRRLLARAPNHPEAGRVLVRLAEARAAQGQVAEALLDLRRRWIEAPASGWGEAARETMEDLGRAHGLTIPPLTPDEALVQAQRLADGGEAAAAIRAFEVLLGSATEPAARHRILVRL
;
A
#
# COMPACT_ATOMS: atom_id res chain seq x y z
N MET A 1 34.36 -79.10 48.51
CA MET A 1 32.89 -79.00 48.66
C MET A 1 32.48 -77.63 48.12
N ILE A 2 32.06 -77.50 46.86
CA ILE A 2 30.70 -77.75 46.33
C ILE A 2 29.63 -77.14 47.25
N VAL A 3 28.99 -76.04 46.84
CA VAL A 3 27.54 -75.90 46.56
C VAL A 3 27.28 -74.51 45.91
N ARG A 4 26.72 -74.52 44.70
CA ARG A 4 25.84 -73.48 44.08
C ARG A 4 24.37 -73.90 44.37
N PRO A 5 23.29 -73.15 44.05
CA PRO A 5 23.04 -71.69 43.92
C PRO A 5 21.66 -71.28 44.53
N ALA A 6 21.23 -70.01 44.39
CA ALA A 6 19.79 -69.70 44.23
C ALA A 6 19.59 -68.40 43.41
N ARG A 7 18.65 -68.47 42.46
CA ARG A 7 18.28 -67.46 41.47
C ARG A 7 17.25 -66.49 42.05
N ALA A 8 17.32 -65.21 41.67
CA ALA A 8 16.19 -64.30 41.70
C ALA A 8 16.07 -63.61 40.33
N LEU A 9 14.92 -63.81 39.68
CA LEU A 9 14.49 -63.16 38.45
C LEU A 9 14.24 -61.66 38.71
N GLY A 10 14.91 -60.80 37.96
CA GLY A 10 14.53 -59.38 37.81
C GLY A 10 14.14 -59.14 36.36
N VAL A 11 12.86 -58.79 36.14
CA VAL A 11 12.23 -58.54 34.84
C VAL A 11 12.83 -57.27 34.22
N LEU A 12 13.38 -57.39 33.00
CA LEU A 12 13.86 -56.28 32.19
C LEU A 12 12.67 -55.62 31.46
N LEU A 13 12.40 -54.35 31.77
CA LEU A 13 11.53 -53.49 30.96
C LEU A 13 12.30 -53.05 29.70
N LEU A 14 11.86 -53.51 28.53
CA LEU A 14 12.33 -53.03 27.23
C LEU A 14 11.80 -51.60 26.99
N ALA A 15 12.70 -50.62 27.02
CA ALA A 15 12.47 -49.32 26.41
C ALA A 15 12.78 -49.41 24.91
N SER A 16 11.74 -49.38 24.07
CA SER A 16 11.85 -49.34 22.62
C SER A 16 12.29 -47.95 22.15
N VAL A 17 13.55 -47.83 21.74
CA VAL A 17 14.05 -46.67 20.99
C VAL A 17 13.57 -46.80 19.54
N LEU A 18 12.59 -45.98 19.15
CA LEU A 18 12.30 -45.74 17.73
C LEU A 18 13.40 -44.84 17.17
N ALA A 19 14.37 -45.46 16.50
CA ALA A 19 15.28 -44.76 15.61
C ALA A 19 14.48 -44.22 14.42
N GLY A 20 14.01 -42.97 14.52
CA GLY A 20 13.52 -42.23 13.38
C GLY A 20 14.67 -41.96 12.42
N THR A 21 14.80 -42.77 11.37
CA THR A 21 15.66 -42.48 10.23
C THR A 21 15.05 -41.31 9.46
N GLY A 22 15.34 -40.10 9.92
CA GLY A 22 15.14 -38.89 9.13
C GLY A 22 16.14 -38.91 7.98
N LEU A 23 15.78 -39.54 6.86
CA LEU A 23 16.40 -39.24 5.58
C LEU A 23 16.04 -37.78 5.29
N ALA A 24 16.94 -36.86 5.64
CA ALA A 24 16.93 -35.54 5.05
C ALA A 24 17.07 -35.74 3.54
N ALA A 25 15.98 -35.52 2.80
CA ALA A 25 16.01 -35.56 1.34
C ALA A 25 17.10 -34.57 0.90
N ALA A 26 18.15 -35.09 0.25
CA ALA A 26 19.16 -34.25 -0.37
C ALA A 26 18.44 -33.25 -1.29
N PRO A 27 18.84 -31.96 -1.31
CA PRO A 27 18.25 -31.00 -2.24
C PRO A 27 18.36 -31.58 -3.65
N ALA A 28 17.24 -31.66 -4.35
CA ALA A 28 17.20 -32.21 -5.69
C ALA A 28 18.26 -31.50 -6.56
N PRO A 29 19.01 -32.23 -7.40
CA PRO A 29 20.00 -31.62 -8.28
C PRO A 29 19.30 -30.56 -9.14
N VAL A 30 19.73 -29.30 -9.00
CA VAL A 30 19.27 -28.21 -9.85
C VAL A 30 19.75 -28.55 -11.26
N ALA A 31 18.83 -29.01 -12.11
CA ALA A 31 19.14 -29.32 -13.49
C ALA A 31 19.81 -28.09 -14.15
N PRO A 32 20.83 -28.27 -15.02
CA PRO A 32 21.47 -27.16 -15.70
C PRO A 32 20.42 -26.37 -16.48
N ARG A 33 20.21 -25.12 -16.07
CA ARG A 33 19.19 -24.24 -16.64
C ARG A 33 19.72 -23.72 -17.98
N VAL A 34 19.17 -24.24 -19.07
CA VAL A 34 19.44 -23.72 -20.42
C VAL A 34 18.97 -22.26 -20.48
N PRO A 35 19.79 -21.30 -20.94
CA PRO A 35 19.37 -19.92 -21.05
C PRO A 35 18.16 -19.80 -21.99
N PRO A 36 17.10 -19.07 -21.60
CA PRO A 36 15.92 -18.91 -22.44
C PRO A 36 16.28 -18.21 -23.75
N THR A 37 15.80 -18.74 -24.88
CA THR A 37 16.07 -18.18 -26.21
C THR A 37 14.90 -17.31 -26.66
N GLY A 38 15.16 -16.02 -26.93
CA GLY A 38 14.17 -15.05 -27.43
C GLY A 38 13.44 -14.26 -26.33
N ALA A 39 13.05 -13.02 -26.62
CA ALA A 39 12.56 -12.05 -25.63
C ALA A 39 11.35 -12.55 -24.83
N LEU A 40 10.39 -13.24 -25.46
CA LEU A 40 9.23 -13.78 -24.74
C LEU A 40 9.62 -14.92 -23.77
N ALA A 41 10.59 -15.77 -24.16
CA ALA A 41 11.09 -16.83 -23.29
C ALA A 41 11.85 -16.24 -22.09
N VAL A 42 12.65 -15.18 -22.32
CA VAL A 42 13.34 -14.43 -21.25
C VAL A 42 12.31 -13.81 -20.30
N TYR A 43 11.29 -13.13 -20.83
CA TYR A 43 10.22 -12.53 -20.02
C TYR A 43 9.50 -13.57 -19.17
N ARG A 44 9.13 -14.72 -19.74
CA ARG A 44 8.52 -15.84 -19.02
C ARG A 44 9.44 -16.37 -17.92
N GLU A 45 10.73 -16.55 -18.21
CA GLU A 45 11.71 -17.02 -17.21
C GLU A 45 11.90 -16.00 -16.08
N GLY A 46 11.82 -14.69 -16.37
CA GLY A 46 11.84 -13.63 -15.36
C GLY A 46 10.71 -13.80 -14.34
N HIS A 47 9.49 -14.04 -14.83
CA HIS A 47 8.32 -14.35 -13.98
C HIS A 47 8.49 -15.63 -13.17
N LEU A 48 9.02 -16.70 -13.77
CA LEU A 48 9.30 -17.94 -13.05
C LEU A 48 10.36 -17.74 -11.96
N SER A 49 11.39 -16.95 -12.24
CA SER A 49 12.44 -16.61 -11.27
C SER A 49 11.85 -15.79 -10.11
N LEU A 50 10.97 -14.83 -10.40
CA LEU A 50 10.27 -14.04 -9.38
C LEU A 50 9.38 -14.91 -8.49
N ALA A 51 8.64 -15.86 -9.07
CA ALA A 51 7.83 -16.82 -8.33
C ALA A 51 8.69 -17.77 -7.46
N ALA A 52 9.88 -18.14 -7.94
CA ALA A 52 10.84 -18.99 -7.23
C ALA A 52 11.61 -18.26 -6.11
N GLY A 53 11.46 -16.94 -5.98
CA GLY A 53 12.22 -16.15 -5.00
C GLY A 53 13.61 -15.74 -5.46
N GLU A 54 13.96 -15.98 -6.72
CA GLU A 54 15.25 -15.66 -7.33
C GLU A 54 15.24 -14.20 -7.84
N PHE A 55 15.16 -13.22 -6.94
CA PHE A 55 14.85 -11.83 -7.27
C PHE A 55 15.92 -11.14 -8.12
N GLU A 56 17.19 -11.34 -7.81
CA GLU A 56 18.29 -10.76 -8.58
C GLU A 56 18.33 -11.31 -10.00
N ARG A 57 18.01 -12.60 -10.16
CA ARG A 57 17.89 -13.25 -11.48
C ARG A 57 16.68 -12.70 -12.24
N ALA A 58 15.53 -12.58 -11.57
CA ALA A 58 14.32 -12.01 -12.17
C ALA A 58 14.57 -10.59 -12.68
N GLN A 59 15.18 -9.74 -11.85
CA GLN A 59 15.60 -8.39 -12.21
C GLN A 59 16.47 -8.40 -13.47
N ALA A 60 17.55 -9.19 -13.49
CA ALA A 60 18.47 -9.24 -14.62
C ALA A 60 17.80 -9.72 -15.91
N LEU A 61 16.88 -10.69 -15.83
CA LEU A 61 16.11 -11.18 -16.98
C LEU A 61 15.18 -10.10 -17.54
N PHE A 62 14.50 -9.34 -16.67
CA PHE A 62 13.62 -8.27 -17.12
C PHE A 62 14.39 -7.07 -17.70
N GLU A 63 15.50 -6.67 -17.08
CA GLU A 63 16.35 -5.56 -17.55
C GLU A 63 17.09 -5.90 -18.85
N GLY A 64 17.39 -7.18 -19.09
CA GLY A 64 18.04 -7.65 -20.30
C GLY A 64 17.14 -7.68 -21.54
N LEU A 65 15.84 -7.39 -21.39
CA LEU A 65 14.91 -7.34 -22.53
C LEU A 65 15.17 -6.08 -23.39
N PRO A 66 15.08 -6.19 -24.73
CA PRO A 66 15.33 -5.06 -25.62
C PRO A 66 14.27 -3.97 -25.44
N GLU A 67 14.64 -2.70 -25.66
CA GLU A 67 13.72 -1.57 -25.48
C GLU A 67 12.46 -1.65 -26.35
N GLY A 68 12.58 -2.22 -27.55
CA GLY A 68 11.45 -2.45 -28.48
C GLY A 68 10.60 -3.68 -28.15
N PHE A 69 10.82 -4.34 -27.01
CA PHE A 69 9.99 -5.45 -26.59
C PHE A 69 8.56 -4.98 -26.32
N VAL A 70 7.58 -5.72 -26.83
CA VAL A 70 6.17 -5.33 -26.76
C VAL A 70 5.63 -5.19 -25.32
N LEU A 71 6.29 -5.80 -24.34
CA LEU A 71 5.97 -5.68 -22.91
C LEU A 71 7.11 -4.99 -22.13
N ALA A 72 7.82 -4.03 -22.73
CA ALA A 72 8.95 -3.34 -22.11
C ALA A 72 8.56 -2.56 -20.82
N ASP A 73 7.35 -2.00 -20.77
CA ASP A 73 6.81 -1.34 -19.58
C ASP A 73 6.53 -2.33 -18.44
N TYR A 74 5.91 -3.47 -18.75
CA TYR A 74 5.74 -4.58 -17.80
C TYR A 74 7.09 -5.11 -17.32
N ALA A 75 8.05 -5.33 -18.22
CA ALA A 75 9.39 -5.77 -17.85
C ALA A 75 10.07 -4.76 -16.90
N ALA A 76 9.98 -3.45 -17.19
CA ALA A 76 10.51 -2.42 -16.31
C ALA A 76 9.83 -2.42 -14.92
N TYR A 77 8.51 -2.61 -14.88
CA TYR A 77 7.76 -2.72 -13.63
C TYR A 77 8.21 -3.94 -12.81
N TYR A 78 8.27 -5.12 -13.42
CA TYR A 78 8.65 -6.34 -12.71
C TYR A 78 10.14 -6.40 -12.34
N ALA A 79 11.01 -5.71 -13.09
CA ALA A 79 12.40 -5.48 -12.66
C ALA A 79 12.44 -4.67 -11.35
N ALA A 80 11.67 -3.59 -11.27
CA ALA A 80 11.55 -2.77 -10.06
C ALA A 80 10.87 -3.52 -8.90
N GLU A 81 9.86 -4.34 -9.18
CA GLU A 81 9.23 -5.20 -8.16
C GLU A 81 10.20 -6.26 -7.64
N SER A 82 11.03 -6.84 -8.51
CA SER A 82 12.09 -7.77 -8.09
C SER A 82 13.04 -7.11 -7.09
N LEU A 83 13.40 -5.84 -7.31
CA LEU A 83 14.23 -5.07 -6.37
C LEU A 83 13.55 -4.88 -5.01
N VAL A 84 12.25 -4.58 -4.97
CA VAL A 84 11.49 -4.50 -3.70
C VAL A 84 11.55 -5.83 -2.97
N ARG A 85 11.32 -6.94 -3.67
CA ARG A 85 11.33 -8.27 -3.05
C ARG A 85 12.72 -8.72 -2.59
N ALA A 86 13.78 -8.20 -3.22
CA ALA A 86 15.17 -8.33 -2.77
C ALA A 86 15.54 -7.39 -1.60
N GLY A 87 14.62 -6.52 -1.15
CA GLY A 87 14.89 -5.53 -0.10
C GLY A 87 15.67 -4.30 -0.57
N ALA A 88 15.89 -4.15 -1.87
CA ALA A 88 16.59 -3.03 -2.48
C ALA A 88 15.65 -1.83 -2.75
N ASP A 89 14.91 -1.40 -1.73
CA ASP A 89 13.86 -0.36 -1.85
C ASP A 89 14.37 0.96 -2.43
N ALA A 90 15.61 1.35 -2.12
CA ALA A 90 16.19 2.58 -2.63
C ALA A 90 16.41 2.54 -4.15
N LEU A 91 16.81 1.39 -4.70
CA LEU A 91 16.96 1.23 -6.14
C LEU A 91 15.59 1.08 -6.79
N ALA A 92 14.69 0.29 -6.19
CA ALA A 92 13.32 0.12 -6.66
C ALA A 92 12.58 1.46 -6.80
N LEU A 93 12.75 2.35 -5.82
CA LEU A 93 12.20 3.71 -5.84
C LEU A 93 12.59 4.46 -7.12
N GLU A 94 13.88 4.50 -7.45
CA GLU A 94 14.36 5.19 -8.65
C GLU A 94 13.81 4.55 -9.94
N ARG A 95 13.70 3.22 -9.98
CA ARG A 95 13.16 2.52 -11.15
C ARG A 95 11.66 2.75 -11.34
N PHE A 96 10.88 2.70 -10.27
CA PHE A 96 9.45 2.98 -10.32
C PHE A 96 9.17 4.44 -10.67
N ARG A 97 9.96 5.39 -10.16
CA ARG A 97 9.82 6.82 -10.49
C ARG A 97 10.00 7.14 -11.96
N ALA A 98 10.96 6.48 -12.60
CA ALA A 98 11.26 6.71 -14.01
C ALA A 98 10.21 6.09 -14.97
N LEU A 99 9.47 5.09 -14.51
CA LEU A 99 8.56 4.32 -15.36
C LEU A 99 7.43 5.17 -15.98
N PRO A 100 6.71 6.03 -15.24
CA PRO A 100 5.68 6.89 -15.81
C PRO A 100 6.21 7.97 -16.76
N ASP A 101 7.51 8.27 -16.73
CA ASP A 101 8.15 9.23 -17.63
C ASP A 101 8.64 8.54 -18.90
N ARG A 102 9.12 7.28 -18.78
CA ARG A 102 9.54 6.46 -19.91
C ARG A 102 8.36 5.86 -20.68
N PHE A 103 7.29 5.52 -19.99
CA PHE A 103 6.08 4.89 -20.54
C PHE A 103 4.82 5.66 -20.10
N PRO A 104 4.61 6.90 -20.59
CA PRO A 104 3.54 7.78 -20.11
C PRO A 104 2.12 7.23 -20.31
N ASP A 105 1.92 6.42 -21.36
CA ASP A 105 0.63 5.81 -21.72
C ASP A 105 0.43 4.40 -21.13
N SER A 106 1.40 3.90 -20.34
CA SER A 106 1.29 2.57 -19.75
C SER A 106 0.19 2.52 -18.69
N VAL A 107 -0.62 1.46 -18.74
CA VAL A 107 -1.61 1.15 -17.69
C VAL A 107 -0.96 0.89 -16.32
N LEU A 108 0.35 0.59 -16.30
CA LEU A 108 1.13 0.39 -15.07
C LEU A 108 1.65 1.70 -14.47
N ALA A 109 1.51 2.84 -15.16
CA ALA A 109 2.04 4.11 -14.66
C ALA A 109 1.47 4.47 -13.26
N PRO A 110 0.16 4.38 -12.97
CA PRO A 110 -0.35 4.60 -11.61
C PRO A 110 0.20 3.60 -10.59
N ALA A 111 0.30 2.32 -10.95
CA ALA A 111 0.85 1.28 -10.08
C ALA A 111 2.33 1.55 -9.73
N ALA A 112 3.12 2.00 -10.71
CA ALA A 112 4.51 2.38 -10.49
C ALA A 112 4.64 3.59 -9.57
N ILE A 113 3.81 4.62 -9.73
CA ILE A 113 3.82 5.80 -8.83
C ILE A 113 3.46 5.37 -7.39
N LEU A 114 2.46 4.51 -7.23
CA LEU A 114 2.11 3.94 -5.94
C LEU A 114 3.28 3.16 -5.33
N ALA A 115 3.91 2.28 -6.10
CA ALA A 115 5.06 1.50 -5.64
C ALA A 115 6.25 2.42 -5.26
N ALA A 116 6.47 3.51 -5.99
CA ALA A 116 7.47 4.52 -5.63
C ALA A 116 7.13 5.22 -4.31
N ALA A 117 5.88 5.65 -4.10
CA ALA A 117 5.45 6.24 -2.83
C ALA A 117 5.67 5.26 -1.66
N ASP A 118 5.35 3.98 -1.87
CA ASP A 118 5.49 2.92 -0.87
C ASP A 118 6.95 2.63 -0.53
N CYS A 119 7.83 2.59 -1.53
CA CYS A 119 9.28 2.44 -1.32
C CYS A 119 9.84 3.65 -0.55
N ALA A 120 9.48 4.87 -0.96
CA ALA A 120 9.94 6.08 -0.28
C ALA A 120 9.47 6.13 1.19
N PHE A 121 8.24 5.72 1.45
CA PHE A 121 7.68 5.64 2.80
C PHE A 121 8.44 4.63 3.67
N ARG A 122 8.68 3.41 3.18
CA ARG A 122 9.48 2.39 3.91
C ARG A 122 10.90 2.85 4.22
N LEU A 123 11.51 3.61 3.31
CA LEU A 123 12.85 4.17 3.48
C LEU A 123 12.90 5.37 4.44
N GLY A 124 11.76 5.86 4.94
CA GLY A 124 11.68 7.11 5.71
C GLY A 124 12.07 8.35 4.91
N ARG A 125 12.07 8.28 3.57
CA ARG A 125 12.34 9.42 2.70
C ARG A 125 11.05 10.23 2.55
N TRP A 126 10.72 11.00 3.57
CA TRP A 126 9.40 11.63 3.69
C TRP A 126 9.07 12.62 2.57
N ALA A 127 10.01 13.48 2.16
CA ALA A 127 9.80 14.41 1.04
C ALA A 127 9.53 13.69 -0.30
N ASP A 128 10.17 12.54 -0.45
CA ASP A 128 10.04 11.65 -1.58
C ASP A 128 8.70 10.92 -1.59
N ALA A 129 8.24 10.45 -0.43
CA ALA A 129 6.93 9.84 -0.24
C ALA A 129 5.81 10.86 -0.48
N GLU A 130 5.95 12.09 0.03
CA GLU A 130 5.02 13.18 -0.26
C GLU A 130 4.90 13.43 -1.76
N ARG A 131 6.04 13.55 -2.46
CA ARG A 131 6.04 13.86 -3.90
C ARG A 131 5.29 12.80 -4.70
N GLU A 132 5.62 11.52 -4.50
CA GLU A 132 5.00 10.44 -5.28
C GLU A 132 3.54 10.24 -4.90
N SER A 133 3.19 10.37 -3.62
CA SER A 133 1.78 10.36 -3.19
C SER A 133 1.01 11.48 -3.87
N ARG A 134 1.48 12.74 -3.83
CA ARG A 134 0.81 13.86 -4.53
C ARG A 134 0.68 13.60 -6.04
N ARG A 135 1.69 12.98 -6.66
CA ARG A 135 1.67 12.62 -8.08
C ARG A 135 0.58 11.60 -8.39
N LEU A 136 0.45 10.52 -7.60
CA LEU A 136 -0.62 9.53 -7.78
C LEU A 136 -1.97 10.19 -7.61
N LEU A 137 -2.10 10.98 -6.55
CA LEU A 137 -3.33 11.61 -6.17
C LEU A 137 -3.81 12.65 -7.22
N ALA A 138 -2.89 13.31 -7.92
CA ALA A 138 -3.22 14.20 -9.02
C ALA A 138 -3.57 13.46 -10.33
N ARG A 139 -2.85 12.38 -10.66
CA ARG A 139 -3.01 11.66 -11.95
C ARG A 139 -4.13 10.63 -11.95
N ALA A 140 -4.39 10.02 -10.80
CA ALA A 140 -5.37 8.95 -10.64
C ALA A 140 -6.25 9.22 -9.41
N PRO A 141 -7.06 10.31 -9.43
CA PRO A 141 -7.89 10.69 -8.29
C PRO A 141 -8.92 9.61 -7.91
N ASN A 142 -9.29 8.69 -8.80
CA ASN A 142 -10.21 7.59 -8.49
C ASN A 142 -9.50 6.24 -8.30
N HIS A 143 -8.18 6.25 -8.05
CA HIS A 143 -7.44 5.02 -7.82
C HIS A 143 -7.96 4.32 -6.55
N PRO A 144 -8.14 2.99 -6.54
CA PRO A 144 -8.66 2.27 -5.37
C PRO A 144 -7.85 2.51 -4.08
N GLU A 145 -6.54 2.69 -4.20
CA GLU A 145 -5.62 2.95 -3.08
C GLU A 145 -5.47 4.43 -2.69
N ALA A 146 -6.28 5.31 -3.27
CA ALA A 146 -6.18 6.75 -3.02
C ALA A 146 -6.30 7.13 -1.54
N GLY A 147 -7.23 6.49 -0.81
CA GLY A 147 -7.39 6.72 0.64
C GLY A 147 -6.12 6.36 1.41
N ARG A 148 -5.56 5.15 1.19
CA ARG A 148 -4.30 4.69 1.80
C ARG A 148 -3.14 5.64 1.51
N VAL A 149 -3.06 6.12 0.27
CA VAL A 149 -2.00 7.03 -0.17
C VAL A 149 -2.16 8.42 0.45
N LEU A 150 -3.40 8.86 0.67
CA LEU A 150 -3.67 10.09 1.41
C LEU A 150 -3.21 9.99 2.86
N VAL A 151 -3.46 8.86 3.53
CA VAL A 151 -2.95 8.63 4.89
C VAL A 151 -1.42 8.74 4.92
N ARG A 152 -0.73 8.01 4.02
CA ARG A 152 0.74 8.05 3.92
C ARG A 152 1.29 9.43 3.59
N LEU A 153 0.58 10.21 2.78
CA LEU A 153 0.93 11.60 2.50
C LEU A 153 0.87 12.45 3.77
N ALA A 154 -0.20 12.32 4.58
CA ALA A 154 -0.32 13.04 5.83
C ALA A 154 0.76 12.65 6.84
N GLU A 155 1.04 11.34 6.98
CA GLU A 155 2.11 10.81 7.83
C GLU A 155 3.49 11.32 7.39
N ALA A 156 3.78 11.29 6.09
CA ALA A 156 5.04 11.80 5.56
C ALA A 156 5.21 13.30 5.82
N ARG A 157 4.13 14.09 5.74
CA ARG A 157 4.16 15.52 6.10
C ARG A 157 4.34 15.75 7.59
N ALA A 158 3.64 14.98 8.42
CA ALA A 158 3.80 15.04 9.86
C ALA A 158 5.23 14.72 10.30
N ALA A 159 5.86 13.71 9.69
CA ALA A 159 7.26 13.36 9.91
C ALA A 159 8.24 14.47 9.47
N GLN A 160 7.83 15.36 8.56
CA GLN A 160 8.55 16.56 8.16
C GLN A 160 8.24 17.79 9.04
N GLY A 161 7.40 17.65 10.07
CA GLY A 161 6.96 18.75 10.95
C GLY A 161 5.82 19.60 10.37
N GLN A 162 5.25 19.22 9.23
CA GLN A 162 4.21 19.96 8.50
C GLN A 162 2.80 19.51 8.92
N VAL A 163 2.58 19.36 10.24
CA VAL A 163 1.34 18.81 10.79
C VAL A 163 0.15 19.71 10.50
N ALA A 164 0.32 21.03 10.64
CA ALA A 164 -0.76 21.99 10.41
C ALA A 164 -1.21 21.97 8.94
N GLU A 165 -0.27 21.96 8.01
CA GLU A 165 -0.52 21.86 6.58
C GLU A 165 -1.18 20.53 6.22
N ALA A 166 -0.75 19.42 6.83
CA ALA A 166 -1.39 18.12 6.63
C ALA A 166 -2.85 18.14 7.07
N LEU A 167 -3.15 18.68 8.27
CA LEU A 167 -4.53 18.78 8.78
C LEU A 167 -5.41 19.67 7.89
N LEU A 168 -4.91 20.81 7.42
CA LEU A 168 -5.64 21.67 6.49
C LEU A 168 -5.96 20.95 5.17
N ASP A 169 -4.98 20.20 4.64
CA ASP A 169 -5.14 19.45 3.40
C ASP A 169 -6.10 18.26 3.53
N LEU A 170 -6.16 17.62 4.70
CA LEU A 170 -7.15 16.59 5.02
C LEU A 170 -8.54 17.20 5.15
N ARG A 171 -8.68 18.30 5.89
CA ARG A 171 -9.95 19.03 6.02
C ARG A 171 -10.52 19.42 4.66
N ARG A 172 -9.67 19.98 3.77
CA ARG A 172 -10.09 20.34 2.40
C ARG A 172 -10.65 19.12 1.66
N ARG A 173 -9.95 17.98 1.68
CA ARG A 173 -10.38 16.76 0.99
C ARG A 173 -11.66 16.17 1.58
N TRP A 174 -11.81 16.22 2.90
CA TRP A 174 -13.03 15.80 3.57
C TRP A 174 -14.24 16.65 3.16
N ILE A 175 -14.06 17.95 2.90
CA ILE A 175 -15.12 18.85 2.43
C ILE A 175 -15.41 18.68 0.93
N GLU A 176 -14.37 18.62 0.10
CA GLU A 176 -14.49 18.64 -1.36
C GLU A 176 -14.96 17.30 -1.95
N ALA A 177 -14.53 16.19 -1.37
CA ALA A 177 -14.84 14.84 -1.87
C ALA A 177 -15.26 13.89 -0.73
N PRO A 178 -16.29 14.24 0.07
CA PRO A 178 -16.66 13.54 1.31
C PRO A 178 -17.02 12.07 1.12
N ALA A 179 -17.66 11.72 0.00
CA ALA A 179 -18.10 10.36 -0.34
C ALA A 179 -17.04 9.54 -1.10
N SER A 180 -15.88 10.12 -1.38
CA SER A 180 -14.79 9.41 -2.06
C SER A 180 -13.93 8.67 -1.02
N GLY A 181 -13.15 7.68 -1.47
CA GLY A 181 -12.16 7.00 -0.61
C GLY A 181 -11.13 7.95 0.03
N TRP A 182 -11.05 9.20 -0.44
CA TRP A 182 -10.26 10.28 0.14
C TRP A 182 -10.95 10.96 1.29
N GLY A 183 -12.24 11.26 1.15
CA GLY A 183 -13.00 12.01 2.14
C GLY A 183 -13.17 11.20 3.41
N GLU A 184 -13.44 9.90 3.25
CA GLU A 184 -13.50 8.93 4.34
C GLU A 184 -12.16 8.85 5.08
N ALA A 185 -11.08 8.55 4.34
CA ALA A 185 -9.73 8.46 4.90
C ALA A 185 -9.26 9.79 5.51
N ALA A 186 -9.65 10.93 4.92
CA ALA A 186 -9.25 12.25 5.39
C ALA A 186 -9.79 12.56 6.78
N ARG A 187 -11.05 12.22 7.06
CA ARG A 187 -11.66 12.46 8.36
C ARG A 187 -10.94 11.69 9.46
N GLU A 188 -10.78 10.38 9.27
CA GLU A 188 -10.12 9.50 10.23
C GLU A 188 -8.67 9.93 10.46
N THR A 189 -7.90 10.14 9.38
CA THR A 189 -6.50 10.57 9.47
C THR A 189 -6.36 11.92 10.17
N MET A 190 -7.30 12.85 9.97
CA MET A 190 -7.28 14.16 10.61
C MET A 190 -7.50 14.05 12.13
N GLU A 191 -8.44 13.20 12.55
CA GLU A 191 -8.70 12.92 13.98
C GLU A 191 -7.49 12.24 14.65
N ASP A 192 -6.90 11.24 13.99
CA ASP A 192 -5.74 10.51 14.50
C ASP A 192 -4.51 11.39 14.58
N LEU A 193 -4.23 12.19 13.55
CA LEU A 193 -3.10 13.11 13.54
C LEU A 193 -3.29 14.22 14.59
N GLY A 194 -4.52 14.74 14.74
CA GLY A 194 -4.85 15.69 15.80
C GLY A 194 -4.54 15.11 17.19
N ARG A 195 -5.01 13.89 17.47
CA ARG A 195 -4.76 13.18 18.73
C ARG A 195 -3.28 12.94 18.98
N ALA A 196 -2.56 12.46 17.97
CA ALA A 196 -1.13 12.13 18.07
C ALA A 196 -0.26 13.36 18.40
N HIS A 197 -0.69 14.55 17.96
CA HIS A 197 0.03 15.81 18.19
C HIS A 197 -0.61 16.72 19.26
N GLY A 198 -1.61 16.23 20.00
CA GLY A 198 -2.29 17.01 21.04
C GLY A 198 -3.06 18.22 20.51
N LEU A 199 -3.47 18.19 19.24
CA LEU A 199 -4.20 19.24 18.57
C LEU A 199 -5.70 18.94 18.59
N THR A 200 -6.51 19.93 18.96
CA THR A 200 -7.96 19.85 18.82
C THR A 200 -8.34 20.24 17.40
N ILE A 201 -8.99 19.33 16.68
CA ILE A 201 -9.53 19.63 15.35
C ILE A 201 -10.83 20.42 15.52
N PRO A 202 -10.91 21.68 15.06
CA PRO A 202 -12.14 22.46 15.19
C PRO A 202 -13.25 21.83 14.34
N PRO A 203 -14.51 21.87 14.78
CA PRO A 203 -15.64 21.44 13.96
C PRO A 203 -15.70 22.25 12.66
N LEU A 204 -16.41 21.73 11.64
CA LEU A 204 -16.71 22.50 10.44
C LEU A 204 -17.48 23.77 10.82
N THR A 205 -17.09 24.90 10.22
CA THR A 205 -17.92 26.11 10.25
C THR A 205 -19.24 25.84 9.52
N PRO A 206 -20.31 26.60 9.80
CA PRO A 206 -21.58 26.43 9.12
C PRO A 206 -21.46 26.49 7.59
N ASP A 207 -20.60 27.37 7.06
CA ASP A 207 -20.39 27.49 5.61
C ASP A 207 -19.61 26.29 5.04
N GLU A 208 -18.56 25.80 5.73
CA GLU A 208 -17.85 24.58 5.31
C GLU A 208 -18.75 23.35 5.34
N ALA A 209 -19.54 23.20 6.40
CA ALA A 209 -20.49 22.10 6.55
C ALA A 209 -21.57 22.16 5.46
N LEU A 210 -22.03 23.37 5.08
CA LEU A 210 -22.97 23.55 3.98
C LEU A 210 -22.36 23.11 2.64
N VAL A 211 -21.11 23.48 2.37
CA VAL A 211 -20.40 23.04 1.15
C VAL A 211 -20.27 21.52 1.15
N GLN A 212 -19.87 20.91 2.27
CA GLN A 212 -19.74 19.45 2.34
C GLN A 212 -21.08 18.74 2.12
N ALA A 213 -22.17 19.23 2.73
CA ALA A 213 -23.51 18.68 2.53
C ALA A 213 -23.94 18.74 1.05
N GLN A 214 -23.59 19.83 0.35
CA GLN A 214 -23.82 19.95 -1.09
C GLN A 214 -22.98 18.94 -1.89
N ARG A 215 -21.71 18.74 -1.54
CA ARG A 215 -20.85 17.72 -2.19
C ARG A 215 -21.38 16.31 -2.00
N LEU A 216 -21.95 15.99 -0.84
CA LEU A 216 -22.64 14.72 -0.62
C LEU A 216 -23.86 14.57 -1.53
N ALA A 217 -24.67 15.62 -1.67
CA ALA A 217 -25.84 15.61 -2.55
C ALA A 217 -25.44 15.43 -4.02
N ASP A 218 -24.45 16.21 -4.50
CA ASP A 218 -23.90 16.14 -5.85
C ASP A 218 -23.30 14.75 -6.15
N GLY A 219 -22.71 14.11 -5.13
CA GLY A 219 -22.14 12.77 -5.21
C GLY A 219 -23.18 11.64 -5.20
N GLY A 220 -24.47 11.94 -5.08
CA GLY A 220 -25.55 10.94 -5.01
C GLY A 220 -25.77 10.34 -3.62
N GLU A 221 -25.05 10.79 -2.60
CA GLU A 221 -25.17 10.34 -1.21
C GLU A 221 -26.34 11.04 -0.48
N ALA A 222 -27.56 10.88 -1.01
CA ALA A 222 -28.74 11.62 -0.56
C ALA A 222 -29.00 11.49 0.95
N ALA A 223 -28.86 10.27 1.50
CA ALA A 223 -29.09 10.04 2.93
C ALA A 223 -28.06 10.76 3.81
N ALA A 224 -26.80 10.82 3.39
CA ALA A 224 -25.76 11.53 4.13
C ALA A 224 -25.93 13.06 4.00
N ALA A 225 -26.30 13.54 2.81
CA ALA A 225 -26.59 14.94 2.56
C ALA A 225 -27.76 15.46 3.42
N ILE A 226 -28.88 14.74 3.45
CA ILE A 226 -30.05 15.11 4.27
C ILE A 226 -29.66 15.23 5.74
N ARG A 227 -28.96 14.22 6.30
CA ARG A 227 -28.49 14.29 7.70
C ARG A 227 -27.60 15.51 7.95
N ALA A 228 -26.69 15.82 7.03
CA ALA A 228 -25.81 16.98 7.16
C ALA A 228 -26.61 18.31 7.14
N PHE A 229 -27.58 18.44 6.24
CA PHE A 229 -28.45 19.61 6.19
C PHE A 229 -29.36 19.74 7.43
N GLU A 230 -29.87 18.64 7.98
CA GLU A 230 -30.67 18.65 9.22
C GLU A 230 -29.85 19.18 10.42
N VAL A 231 -28.60 18.74 10.55
CA VAL A 231 -27.67 19.26 11.58
C VAL A 231 -27.45 20.76 11.42
N LEU A 232 -27.29 21.23 10.17
CA LEU A 232 -27.15 22.66 9.88
C LEU A 232 -28.42 23.44 10.20
N LEU A 233 -29.60 22.91 9.88
CA LEU A 233 -30.89 23.54 10.20
C LEU A 233 -31.12 23.62 11.71
N GLY A 234 -30.69 22.62 12.47
CA GLY A 234 -30.80 22.61 13.93
C GLY A 234 -29.91 23.66 14.60
N SER A 235 -28.76 23.98 14.01
CA SER A 235 -27.80 24.96 14.53
C SER A 235 -27.98 26.38 13.98
N ALA A 236 -28.65 26.55 12.84
CA ALA A 236 -28.90 27.86 12.23
C ALA A 236 -30.00 28.65 12.97
N THR A 237 -29.60 29.74 13.61
CA THR A 237 -30.48 30.68 14.34
C THR A 237 -31.04 31.78 13.44
N GLU A 238 -30.29 32.22 12.43
CA GLU A 238 -30.72 33.29 11.52
C GLU A 238 -31.68 32.78 10.43
N PRO A 239 -32.82 33.47 10.17
CA PRO A 239 -33.75 33.09 9.12
C PRO A 239 -33.08 32.96 7.75
N ALA A 240 -32.19 33.89 7.37
CA ALA A 240 -31.52 33.84 6.06
C ALA A 240 -30.65 32.59 5.89
N ALA A 241 -29.93 32.17 6.93
CA ALA A 241 -29.14 30.93 6.92
C ALA A 241 -30.04 29.69 6.77
N ARG A 242 -31.15 29.64 7.51
CA ARG A 242 -32.14 28.54 7.42
C ARG A 242 -32.74 28.43 6.02
N HIS A 243 -33.12 29.55 5.40
CA HIS A 243 -33.64 29.55 4.02
C HIS A 243 -32.60 29.04 3.01
N ARG A 244 -31.33 29.48 3.12
CA ARG A 244 -30.25 28.99 2.24
C ARG A 244 -30.09 27.47 2.31
N ILE A 245 -30.23 26.88 3.50
CA ILE A 245 -30.14 25.42 3.69
C ILE A 245 -31.39 24.73 3.11
N LEU A 246 -32.60 25.22 3.42
CA LEU A 246 -33.86 24.62 2.95
C LEU A 246 -34.00 24.58 1.42
N VAL A 247 -33.46 25.57 0.70
CA VAL A 247 -33.47 25.59 -0.77
C VAL A 247 -32.61 24.48 -1.39
N ARG A 248 -31.74 23.84 -0.60
CA ARG A 248 -30.79 22.81 -1.04
C ARG A 248 -31.13 21.41 -0.53
N LEU A 249 -32.14 21.27 0.34
CA LEU A 249 -32.68 20.01 0.84
C LEU A 249 -33.61 19.38 -0.20
#